data_AF-A0A7J3YT66-F1
#
_entry.id   AF-A0A7J3YT66-F1
#
_cell.length_a   1.000
_cell.length_b   1.000
_cell.length_c   1.000
_cell.angle_alpha   90.00
_cell.angle_beta   90.00
_cell.angle_gamma   90.00
#
_symmetry.space_group_name_H-M   'P 1'
#
loop_
_entity.id
_entity.type
_entity.pdbx_description
1 polymer ?
#
loop_
_entity_poly.entity_id
_entity_poly.type
_entity_poly.pdbx_seq_one_letter_code
_entity_poly.pdbx_strand_id
1 'polypeptide(L)'
;MNGLLSLRVLFVLMFLFLFGFLTVCYSSHYVFYPVSIGFVPQPPPLVFNGSSFCVCGGSYRVGRASLTFSDFEGLPDGWGSLGGSWVISVGAGFRGNSLWGTDNNGGPGGSSIYYWGFSVSSYTSFSVSVKVRQVAQAGGAVYMGVTLLQSNSVSSRSYEISVYVSGTTGYLDIWYWSGNRWTRLYRSTQSFYVDGTRWFILLINYSRVATTNTISATVYDVNGNVLASGSIQIRGARFFTPSYVGVSVDGSGSVAGAQAMFDDFVISIGSHMYVLVEGVPQGYRVELYDDEDRLVAEAVSDGGVVRLDVLRDVVVGRGLGATFKIYGEGLNPCSVLIEEAVVGGDYYRVLIHSVLVNLSDHLTRAEILVSFSPYSLTLPETQVLSVLNQDLMPYHVRLVFYPNSSVVGEGLKLLIKLSNGTSSTTLVIDGSTPPSQPVYTDFLPIITEASINVTMSKDVNTQSDLSLELIYCSDPISRGVCVHYPITVRV
;
A
#
# COMPACT_ATOMS: atom_id res chain seq x y z
N MET A 1 -47.24 -35.19 -118.07
CA MET A 1 -47.74 -34.19 -117.09
C MET A 1 -47.31 -34.67 -115.70
N ASN A 2 -46.06 -34.56 -115.24
CA ASN A 2 -45.20 -33.39 -114.97
C ASN A 2 -45.81 -32.35 -114.02
N GLY A 3 -46.36 -32.79 -112.87
CA GLY A 3 -46.84 -31.87 -111.83
C GLY A 3 -46.98 -32.42 -110.40
N LEU A 4 -46.58 -33.67 -110.11
CA LEU A 4 -46.84 -34.31 -108.80
C LEU A 4 -45.60 -34.86 -108.07
N LEU A 5 -44.40 -34.82 -108.67
CA LEU A 5 -43.15 -35.22 -108.01
C LEU A 5 -42.41 -34.07 -107.29
N SER A 6 -42.79 -32.81 -107.52
CA SER A 6 -42.08 -31.64 -106.97
C SER A 6 -42.51 -31.25 -105.55
N LEU A 7 -43.71 -31.63 -105.10
CA LEU A 7 -44.25 -31.19 -103.81
C LEU A 7 -43.82 -32.09 -102.63
N ARG A 8 -43.63 -33.39 -102.87
CA ARG A 8 -43.22 -34.36 -101.82
C ARG A 8 -41.76 -34.23 -101.43
N VAL A 9 -40.88 -33.89 -102.39
CA VAL A 9 -39.45 -33.64 -102.10
C VAL A 9 -39.28 -32.34 -101.31
N LEU A 10 -40.05 -31.30 -101.63
CA LEU A 10 -40.03 -30.03 -100.88
C LEU A 10 -40.55 -30.21 -99.44
N PHE A 11 -41.62 -31.01 -99.24
CA PHE A 11 -42.18 -31.26 -97.92
C PHE A 11 -41.23 -32.08 -97.02
N VAL A 12 -40.52 -33.06 -97.59
CA VAL A 12 -39.53 -33.88 -96.86
C VAL A 12 -38.27 -33.06 -96.54
N LEU A 13 -37.80 -32.21 -97.46
CA LEU A 13 -36.69 -31.29 -97.19
C LEU A 13 -37.04 -30.23 -96.15
N MET A 14 -38.28 -29.72 -96.15
CA MET A 14 -38.73 -28.75 -95.15
C MET A 14 -38.88 -29.39 -93.76
N PHE A 15 -39.34 -30.66 -93.68
CA PHE A 15 -39.38 -31.40 -92.42
C PHE A 15 -37.98 -31.75 -91.88
N LEU A 16 -37.04 -32.10 -92.76
CA LEU A 16 -35.63 -32.34 -92.39
C LEU A 16 -34.93 -31.04 -91.95
N PHE A 17 -35.23 -29.90 -92.56
CA PHE A 17 -34.72 -28.60 -92.11
C PHE A 17 -35.32 -28.19 -90.75
N LEU A 18 -36.61 -28.44 -90.52
CA LEU A 18 -37.26 -28.17 -89.24
C LEU A 18 -36.71 -29.06 -88.11
N PHE A 19 -36.47 -30.35 -88.38
CA PHE A 19 -35.87 -31.28 -87.42
C PHE A 19 -34.37 -31.00 -87.18
N GLY A 20 -33.66 -30.51 -88.20
CA GLY A 20 -32.28 -30.04 -88.09
C GLY A 20 -32.17 -28.75 -87.25
N PHE A 21 -33.12 -27.82 -87.37
CA PHE A 21 -33.16 -26.63 -86.53
C PHE A 21 -33.59 -26.94 -85.08
N LEU A 22 -34.49 -27.91 -84.87
CA LEU A 22 -34.91 -28.33 -83.53
C LEU A 22 -33.83 -29.12 -82.76
N THR A 23 -32.84 -29.69 -83.45
CA THR A 23 -31.74 -30.44 -82.80
C THR A 23 -30.43 -29.64 -82.65
N VAL A 24 -30.33 -28.43 -83.22
CA VAL A 24 -29.11 -27.59 -83.17
C VAL A 24 -29.23 -26.39 -82.21
N CYS A 25 -30.40 -26.15 -81.62
CA CYS A 25 -30.55 -25.17 -80.52
C CYS A 25 -30.68 -25.86 -79.15
N TYR A 26 -29.70 -26.68 -78.78
CA TYR A 26 -29.31 -26.78 -77.38
C TYR A 26 -28.29 -25.66 -77.12
N SER A 27 -28.79 -24.46 -76.80
CA SER A 27 -27.99 -23.57 -75.97
C SER A 27 -27.92 -24.26 -74.60
N SER A 28 -26.80 -24.86 -74.28
CA SER A 28 -26.43 -25.07 -72.89
C SER A 28 -26.34 -23.68 -72.25
N HIS A 29 -27.46 -23.22 -71.70
CA HIS A 29 -27.43 -22.16 -70.70
C HIS A 29 -26.69 -22.77 -69.52
N TYR A 30 -25.37 -22.60 -69.48
CA TYR A 30 -24.65 -22.58 -68.22
C TYR A 30 -25.21 -21.38 -67.46
N VAL A 31 -26.27 -21.62 -66.69
CA VAL A 31 -26.66 -20.72 -65.63
C VAL A 31 -25.57 -20.88 -64.57
N PHE A 32 -24.52 -20.06 -64.68
CA PHE A 32 -23.73 -19.74 -63.51
C PHE A 32 -24.69 -19.03 -62.56
N TYR A 33 -25.17 -19.75 -61.55
CA TYR A 33 -25.50 -19.07 -60.30
C TYR A 33 -24.15 -18.68 -59.73
N PRO A 34 -23.73 -17.39 -59.74
CA PRO A 34 -22.64 -17.00 -58.86
C PRO A 34 -23.14 -17.31 -57.46
N VAL A 35 -22.64 -18.40 -56.88
CA VAL A 35 -22.74 -18.62 -55.44
C VAL A 35 -21.85 -17.56 -54.84
N SER A 36 -22.44 -16.41 -54.55
CA SER A 36 -21.87 -15.42 -53.66
C SER A 36 -21.86 -16.05 -52.28
N ILE A 37 -20.77 -16.73 -51.94
CA ILE A 37 -20.50 -17.10 -50.56
C ILE A 37 -20.09 -15.80 -49.87
N GLY A 38 -21.08 -15.15 -49.25
CA GLY A 38 -20.82 -14.05 -48.33
C GLY A 38 -20.29 -14.63 -47.03
N PHE A 39 -18.98 -14.50 -46.79
CA PHE A 39 -18.44 -14.69 -45.45
C PHE A 39 -18.73 -13.41 -44.69
N VAL A 40 -19.67 -13.46 -43.75
CA VAL A 40 -19.76 -12.42 -42.72
C VAL A 40 -18.69 -12.80 -41.69
N PRO A 41 -17.65 -11.98 -41.48
CA PRO A 41 -16.70 -12.23 -40.41
C PRO A 41 -17.48 -12.25 -39.11
N GLN A 42 -17.55 -13.41 -38.45
CA GLN A 42 -18.07 -13.44 -37.10
C GLN A 42 -17.01 -12.88 -36.17
N PRO A 43 -17.43 -12.17 -35.10
CA PRO A 43 -16.49 -11.75 -34.08
C PRO A 43 -15.73 -12.98 -33.55
N PRO A 44 -14.44 -12.80 -33.21
CA PRO A 44 -13.61 -13.88 -32.71
C PRO A 44 -14.29 -14.58 -31.52
N PRO A 45 -14.41 -15.92 -31.51
CA PRO A 45 -15.15 -16.65 -30.48
C PRO A 45 -14.44 -16.61 -29.13
N LEU A 46 -13.10 -16.58 -29.14
CA LEU A 46 -12.30 -16.28 -27.97
C LEU A 46 -11.81 -14.83 -28.02
N VAL A 47 -11.81 -14.16 -26.87
CA VAL A 47 -11.24 -12.82 -26.69
C VAL A 47 -10.44 -12.76 -25.40
N PHE A 48 -9.39 -11.94 -25.38
CA PHE A 48 -8.68 -11.60 -24.15
C PHE A 48 -9.47 -10.62 -23.31
N ASN A 49 -9.34 -10.75 -22.00
CA ASN A 49 -9.77 -9.78 -21.02
C ASN A 49 -8.64 -9.55 -20.01
N GLY A 50 -8.43 -8.32 -19.60
CA GLY A 50 -7.34 -7.94 -18.73
C GLY A 50 -7.37 -6.45 -18.43
N SER A 51 -6.79 -6.08 -17.30
CA SER A 51 -6.59 -4.68 -16.91
C SER A 51 -5.18 -4.53 -16.36
N SER A 52 -4.66 -3.31 -16.36
CA SER A 52 -3.36 -3.01 -15.76
C SER A 52 -3.50 -2.89 -14.24
N PHE A 53 -2.52 -3.39 -13.48
CA PHE A 53 -2.58 -3.40 -12.02
C PHE A 53 -1.19 -3.37 -11.36
N CYS A 54 -1.17 -3.06 -10.06
CA CYS A 54 0.01 -3.19 -9.20
C CYS A 54 0.02 -4.55 -8.51
N VAL A 55 1.21 -5.13 -8.33
CA VAL A 55 1.42 -6.33 -7.51
C VAL A 55 2.32 -5.96 -6.34
N CYS A 56 1.79 -6.11 -5.14
CA CYS A 56 2.52 -5.89 -3.91
C CYS A 56 3.16 -7.22 -3.46
N GLY A 57 4.48 -7.32 -3.52
CA GLY A 57 5.28 -8.44 -3.01
C GLY A 57 5.51 -8.41 -1.49
N GLY A 58 5.00 -7.38 -0.80
CA GLY A 58 5.12 -7.19 0.65
C GLY A 58 5.89 -5.93 1.04
N SER A 59 6.21 -5.81 2.33
CA SER A 59 7.07 -4.77 2.87
C SER A 59 7.92 -5.28 4.03
N TYR A 60 8.98 -4.54 4.35
CA TYR A 60 9.74 -4.76 5.57
C TYR A 60 10.24 -3.43 6.14
N ARG A 61 10.38 -3.37 7.47
CA ARG A 61 10.94 -2.20 8.16
C ARG A 61 12.46 -2.24 8.04
N VAL A 62 13.04 -1.21 7.44
CA VAL A 62 14.48 -1.00 7.30
C VAL A 62 15.07 -0.39 8.56
N GLY A 63 14.32 0.47 9.25
CA GLY A 63 14.78 1.12 10.47
C GLY A 63 13.65 1.78 11.25
N ARG A 64 13.95 2.11 12.50
CA ARG A 64 13.06 2.84 13.42
C ARG A 64 13.89 3.87 14.17
N ALA A 65 13.46 5.13 14.12
CA ALA A 65 14.09 6.20 14.90
C ALA A 65 13.62 6.22 16.37
N SER A 66 12.45 5.64 16.64
CA SER A 66 11.84 5.59 17.97
C SER A 66 12.57 4.61 18.90
N LEU A 67 13.00 5.07 20.07
CA LEU A 67 13.60 4.27 21.12
C LEU A 67 12.56 3.42 21.84
N THR A 68 11.38 4.00 22.07
CA THR A 68 10.24 3.33 22.70
C THR A 68 8.95 4.03 22.29
N PHE A 69 7.85 3.31 22.39
CA PHE A 69 6.51 3.84 22.23
C PHE A 69 5.53 3.08 23.13
N SER A 70 4.36 3.66 23.38
CA SER A 70 3.22 2.99 23.98
C SER A 70 1.93 3.65 23.49
N ASP A 71 1.01 2.82 23.01
CA ASP A 71 -0.40 3.11 22.72
C ASP A 71 -1.27 3.06 24.00
N PHE A 72 -0.71 2.61 25.12
CA PHE A 72 -1.42 2.35 26.37
C PHE A 72 -2.69 1.49 26.22
N GLU A 73 -2.68 0.55 25.26
CA GLU A 73 -3.71 -0.50 25.18
C GLU A 73 -3.63 -1.46 26.38
N GLY A 74 -2.44 -1.58 26.96
CA GLY A 74 -2.14 -2.18 28.25
C GLY A 74 -1.08 -1.38 29.01
N LEU A 75 -0.79 -1.76 30.26
CA LEU A 75 0.35 -1.16 30.97
C LEU A 75 1.65 -1.59 30.27
N PRO A 76 2.50 -0.65 29.84
CA PRO A 76 3.70 -0.99 29.10
C PRO A 76 4.76 -1.62 30.02
N ASP A 77 5.43 -2.65 29.50
CA ASP A 77 6.52 -3.31 30.20
C ASP A 77 7.73 -2.38 30.40
N GLY A 78 8.39 -2.51 31.56
CA GLY A 78 9.59 -1.74 31.88
C GLY A 78 9.33 -0.29 32.30
N TRP A 79 8.09 0.06 32.64
CA TRP A 79 7.76 1.36 33.21
C TRP A 79 7.67 1.32 34.75
N GLY A 80 7.97 2.46 35.38
CA GLY A 80 7.89 2.64 36.83
C GLY A 80 7.09 3.90 37.19
N SER A 81 6.67 4.00 38.45
CA SER A 81 5.95 5.17 38.97
C SER A 81 6.72 5.86 40.11
N LEU A 82 6.58 7.18 40.19
CA LEU A 82 6.97 8.02 41.31
C LEU A 82 5.73 8.81 41.74
N GLY A 83 5.02 8.29 42.73
CA GLY A 83 3.71 8.82 43.11
C GLY A 83 2.60 8.49 42.12
N GLY A 84 1.42 9.00 42.44
CA GLY A 84 0.18 8.84 41.71
C GLY A 84 -0.43 7.45 41.76
N SER A 85 -1.59 7.34 41.12
CA SER A 85 -2.20 6.07 40.71
C SER A 85 -2.30 6.04 39.20
N TRP A 86 -1.86 4.94 38.60
CA TRP A 86 -1.72 4.77 37.15
C TRP A 86 -2.44 3.50 36.72
N VAL A 87 -3.45 3.64 35.87
CA VAL A 87 -4.29 2.52 35.42
C VAL A 87 -4.66 2.69 33.96
N ILE A 88 -4.96 1.59 33.28
CA ILE A 88 -5.52 1.64 31.92
C ILE A 88 -7.02 1.93 32.02
N SER A 89 -7.46 2.97 31.32
CA SER A 89 -8.86 3.33 31.17
C SER A 89 -9.40 2.75 29.86
N VAL A 90 -10.25 1.74 29.97
CA VAL A 90 -10.77 1.00 28.82
C VAL A 90 -11.78 1.84 28.04
N GLY A 91 -11.57 1.96 26.72
CA GLY A 91 -12.46 2.69 25.82
C GLY A 91 -12.48 4.22 26.00
N ALA A 92 -11.49 4.77 26.70
CA ALA A 92 -11.38 6.20 26.98
C ALA A 92 -10.19 6.88 26.28
N GLY A 93 -9.46 6.15 25.43
CA GLY A 93 -8.33 6.65 24.66
C GLY A 93 -8.69 7.64 23.56
N PHE A 94 -7.67 8.21 22.93
CA PHE A 94 -7.85 8.86 21.64
C PHE A 94 -8.28 7.82 20.61
N ARG A 95 -7.68 6.63 20.68
CA ARG A 95 -8.10 5.40 20.00
C ARG A 95 -8.00 4.27 21.03
N GLY A 96 -9.07 3.49 21.21
CA GLY A 96 -9.06 2.39 22.17
C GLY A 96 -8.92 2.83 23.63
N ASN A 97 -7.86 2.39 24.30
CA ASN A 97 -7.63 2.62 25.73
C ASN A 97 -6.68 3.80 25.98
N SER A 98 -6.47 4.18 27.24
CA SER A 98 -5.45 5.17 27.60
C SER A 98 -4.88 4.93 28.98
N LEU A 99 -3.72 5.53 29.25
CA LEU A 99 -3.17 5.61 30.60
C LEU A 99 -3.85 6.74 31.37
N TRP A 100 -4.55 6.40 32.44
CA TRP A 100 -5.13 7.33 33.40
C TRP A 100 -4.17 7.55 34.57
N GLY A 101 -3.77 8.81 34.78
CA GLY A 101 -2.98 9.25 35.93
C GLY A 101 -3.84 10.05 36.91
N THR A 102 -3.75 9.71 38.20
CA THR A 102 -4.30 10.54 39.30
C THR A 102 -3.15 10.98 40.19
N ASP A 103 -3.02 12.29 40.39
CA ASP A 103 -2.01 12.84 41.28
C ASP A 103 -2.32 12.58 42.76
N ASN A 104 -1.28 12.24 43.54
CA ASN A 104 -1.36 12.09 44.99
C ASN A 104 -0.27 12.87 45.74
N ASN A 105 0.39 13.85 45.11
CA ASN A 105 1.53 14.58 45.65
C ASN A 105 2.77 13.71 45.99
N GLY A 106 2.88 12.50 45.44
CA GLY A 106 3.86 11.49 45.86
C GLY A 106 5.22 11.51 45.15
N GLY A 107 5.35 12.26 44.05
CA GLY A 107 6.59 12.31 43.27
C GLY A 107 7.40 13.60 43.49
N PRO A 108 8.47 13.81 42.69
CA PRO A 108 9.33 14.99 42.76
C PRO A 108 8.55 16.31 42.76
N GLY A 109 8.66 17.07 43.86
CA GLY A 109 8.00 18.36 44.01
C GLY A 109 6.48 18.29 44.14
N GLY A 110 5.91 17.10 44.39
CA GLY A 110 4.48 16.84 44.39
C GLY A 110 4.03 16.07 43.15
N SER A 111 4.57 16.40 41.97
CA SER A 111 4.07 15.85 40.71
C SER A 111 4.16 14.32 40.65
N SER A 112 3.06 13.67 40.30
CA SER A 112 3.01 12.23 40.10
C SER A 112 3.50 11.88 38.70
N ILE A 113 4.40 10.88 38.60
CA ILE A 113 5.14 10.58 37.36
C ILE A 113 5.07 9.08 37.04
N TYR A 114 4.83 8.75 35.78
CA TYR A 114 4.98 7.39 35.23
C TYR A 114 6.02 7.43 34.11
N TYR A 115 7.12 6.67 34.25
CA TYR A 115 8.31 6.83 33.42
C TYR A 115 8.81 5.52 32.84
N TRP A 116 9.42 5.61 31.66
CA TRP A 116 10.12 4.50 31.03
C TRP A 116 11.44 4.21 31.75
N GLY A 117 11.64 2.98 32.22
CA GLY A 117 12.73 2.59 33.12
C GLY A 117 14.13 2.51 32.50
N PHE A 118 14.28 2.86 31.21
CA PHE A 118 15.56 2.82 30.51
C PHE A 118 16.19 4.21 30.44
N SER A 119 17.52 4.25 30.56
CA SER A 119 18.24 5.52 30.61
C SER A 119 18.36 6.18 29.23
N VAL A 120 18.02 7.46 29.14
CA VAL A 120 18.28 8.32 27.96
C VAL A 120 19.52 9.20 28.11
N SER A 121 20.29 9.04 29.20
CA SER A 121 21.41 9.95 29.56
C SER A 121 22.57 9.97 28.56
N SER A 122 22.71 8.92 27.75
CA SER A 122 23.69 8.81 26.68
C SER A 122 23.34 9.65 25.44
N TYR A 123 22.06 9.99 25.23
CA TYR A 123 21.62 10.76 24.07
C TYR A 123 21.79 12.26 24.31
N THR A 124 22.47 12.94 23.39
CA THR A 124 22.58 14.41 23.40
C THR A 124 21.38 15.09 22.78
N SER A 125 20.51 14.35 22.08
CA SER A 125 19.26 14.87 21.53
C SER A 125 18.25 13.75 21.38
N PHE A 126 16.99 14.06 21.66
CA PHE A 126 15.85 13.20 21.39
C PHE A 126 14.58 14.05 21.33
N SER A 127 13.52 13.49 20.78
CA SER A 127 12.19 14.07 20.72
C SER A 127 11.21 13.17 21.45
N VAL A 128 10.13 13.75 21.97
CA VAL A 128 9.06 13.05 22.67
C VAL A 128 7.73 13.57 22.15
N SER A 129 6.79 12.67 21.85
CA SER A 129 5.38 13.04 21.65
C SER A 129 4.50 12.27 22.60
N VAL A 130 3.39 12.89 22.98
CA VAL A 130 2.31 12.24 23.71
C VAL A 130 1.00 12.99 23.47
N LYS A 131 -0.10 12.26 23.38
CA LYS A 131 -1.44 12.82 23.46
C LYS A 131 -1.85 12.96 24.91
N VAL A 132 -2.36 14.14 25.28
CA VAL A 132 -2.79 14.45 26.65
C VAL A 132 -4.21 14.98 26.67
N ARG A 133 -4.96 14.60 27.70
CA ARG A 133 -6.30 15.11 27.95
C ARG A 133 -6.52 15.35 29.44
N GLN A 134 -7.08 16.52 29.76
CA GLN A 134 -7.47 16.82 31.14
C GLN A 134 -8.74 16.05 31.47
N VAL A 135 -8.79 15.42 32.64
CA VAL A 135 -10.01 14.82 33.18
C VAL A 135 -10.60 15.70 34.28
N ALA A 136 -9.84 15.96 35.35
CA ALA A 136 -10.36 16.65 36.52
C ALA A 136 -9.36 17.66 37.09
N GLN A 137 -9.88 18.84 37.44
CA GLN A 137 -9.20 19.89 38.19
C GLN A 137 -9.54 19.71 39.67
N ALA A 138 -8.60 19.26 40.50
CA ALA A 138 -8.81 19.14 41.94
C ALA A 138 -8.82 20.52 42.62
N GLY A 139 -9.86 21.32 42.38
CA GLY A 139 -10.03 22.64 42.99
C GLY A 139 -9.00 23.70 42.57
N GLY A 140 -8.22 23.46 41.51
CA GLY A 140 -7.13 24.32 41.05
C GLY A 140 -6.74 24.05 39.60
N ALA A 141 -5.55 24.49 39.22
CA ALA A 141 -5.01 24.22 37.89
C ALA A 141 -4.38 22.83 37.81
N VAL A 142 -4.34 22.26 36.60
CA VAL A 142 -3.75 20.94 36.31
C VAL A 142 -2.55 21.14 35.39
N TYR A 143 -1.47 20.43 35.69
CA TYR A 143 -0.32 20.28 34.80
C TYR A 143 -0.32 18.85 34.30
N MET A 144 -0.27 18.66 32.98
CA MET A 144 -0.23 17.34 32.36
C MET A 144 0.70 17.36 31.16
N GLY A 145 1.62 16.41 31.07
CA GLY A 145 2.56 16.37 29.96
C GLY A 145 3.70 15.40 30.19
N VAL A 146 4.90 15.82 29.77
CA VAL A 146 6.11 15.01 29.82
C VAL A 146 7.03 15.54 30.91
N THR A 147 7.68 14.62 31.60
CA THR A 147 8.72 14.92 32.57
C THR A 147 10.06 14.35 32.11
N LEU A 148 11.12 15.12 32.33
CA LEU A 148 12.51 14.68 32.16
C LEU A 148 13.16 14.61 33.55
N LEU A 149 13.54 13.41 34.01
CA LEU A 149 14.07 13.17 35.35
C LEU A 149 15.58 13.01 35.33
N GLN A 150 16.28 13.54 36.33
CA GLN A 150 17.71 13.25 36.52
C GLN A 150 17.94 11.80 36.98
N SER A 151 17.11 11.32 37.90
CA SER A 151 17.12 9.96 38.45
C SER A 151 15.70 9.43 38.66
N ASN A 152 15.55 8.13 38.87
CA ASN A 152 14.29 7.44 39.12
C ASN A 152 13.90 7.46 40.62
N SER A 153 14.07 8.60 41.30
CA SER A 153 13.79 8.76 42.72
C SER A 153 12.88 9.95 42.98
N VAL A 154 12.11 9.92 44.07
CA VAL A 154 11.25 11.04 44.51
C VAL A 154 12.04 12.32 44.83
N SER A 155 13.34 12.21 45.11
CA SER A 155 14.24 13.36 45.32
C SER A 155 14.90 13.87 44.04
N SER A 156 14.53 13.32 42.87
CA SER A 156 15.09 13.67 41.57
C SER A 156 14.85 15.14 41.22
N ARG A 157 15.81 15.75 40.51
CA ARG A 157 15.56 17.02 39.79
C ARG A 157 14.78 16.70 38.52
N SER A 158 13.85 17.57 38.15
CA SER A 158 13.02 17.35 36.96
C SER A 158 12.83 18.61 36.13
N TYR A 159 12.63 18.41 34.83
CA TYR A 159 11.96 19.38 33.98
C TYR A 159 10.57 18.84 33.69
N GLU A 160 9.55 19.64 33.98
CA GLU A 160 8.18 19.36 33.55
C GLU A 160 7.87 20.21 32.32
N ILE A 161 7.36 19.57 31.27
CA ILE A 161 6.87 20.22 30.06
C ILE A 161 5.40 19.84 29.94
N SER A 162 4.51 20.78 30.21
CA SER A 162 3.11 20.48 30.45
C SER A 162 2.16 21.41 29.72
N VAL A 163 1.01 20.86 29.35
CA VAL A 163 -0.21 21.61 29.13
C VAL A 163 -0.74 21.99 30.50
N TYR A 164 -0.56 23.26 30.86
CA TYR A 164 -1.12 23.85 32.07
C TYR A 164 -2.56 24.29 31.78
N VAL A 165 -3.51 23.88 32.61
CA VAL A 165 -4.91 24.28 32.47
C VAL A 165 -5.45 24.87 33.76
N SER A 166 -6.06 26.05 33.66
CA SER A 166 -6.78 26.69 34.75
C SER A 166 -8.15 27.13 34.26
N GLY A 167 -9.22 26.58 34.84
CA GLY A 167 -10.57 26.73 34.30
C GLY A 167 -10.63 26.16 32.89
N THR A 168 -10.99 26.99 31.91
CA THR A 168 -11.06 26.61 30.48
C THR A 168 -9.89 27.13 29.65
N THR A 169 -8.85 27.65 30.30
CA THR A 169 -7.70 28.26 29.60
C THR A 169 -6.45 27.40 29.77
N GLY A 170 -5.90 26.97 28.64
CA GLY A 170 -4.68 26.19 28.51
C GLY A 170 -3.47 27.04 28.09
N TYR A 171 -2.29 26.67 28.57
CA TYR A 171 -0.98 27.23 28.18
C TYR A 171 0.04 26.10 28.06
N LEU A 172 1.11 26.33 27.30
CA LEU A 172 2.31 25.51 27.36
C LEU A 172 3.26 26.07 28.42
N ASP A 173 3.58 25.27 29.43
CA ASP A 173 4.51 25.61 30.50
C ASP A 173 5.75 24.71 30.47
N ILE A 174 6.89 25.28 30.88
CA ILE A 174 8.10 24.51 31.19
C ILE A 174 8.55 24.90 32.59
N TRP A 175 8.65 23.92 33.48
CA TRP A 175 9.05 24.09 34.88
C TRP A 175 10.32 23.31 35.19
N TYR A 176 11.02 23.75 36.23
CA TYR A 176 12.17 23.08 36.79
C TYR A 176 11.98 22.86 38.29
N TRP A 177 12.15 21.62 38.73
CA TRP A 177 12.25 21.25 40.12
C TRP A 177 13.71 21.06 40.52
N SER A 178 14.15 21.85 41.49
CA SER A 178 15.54 21.81 41.98
C SER A 178 15.83 20.70 42.98
N GLY A 179 14.82 19.96 43.42
CA GLY A 179 14.87 19.12 44.63
C GLY A 179 14.20 19.80 45.83
N ASN A 180 14.07 21.14 45.83
CA ASN A 180 13.49 21.91 46.94
C ASN A 180 12.45 22.96 46.50
N ARG A 181 12.50 23.43 45.25
CA ARG A 181 11.60 24.50 44.77
C ARG A 181 11.30 24.37 43.27
N TRP A 182 10.03 24.59 42.93
CA TRP A 182 9.60 24.78 41.54
C TRP A 182 9.92 26.18 41.03
N THR A 183 10.51 26.24 39.83
CA THR A 183 10.80 27.48 39.12
C THR A 183 10.26 27.39 37.70
N ARG A 184 9.36 28.31 37.32
CA ARG A 184 8.88 28.39 35.95
C ARG A 184 10.00 28.90 35.06
N LEU A 185 10.29 28.17 34.01
CA LEU A 185 11.29 28.52 33.00
C LEU A 185 10.64 29.20 31.81
N TYR A 186 9.45 28.74 31.42
CA TYR A 186 8.73 29.25 30.27
C TYR A 186 7.21 29.13 30.47
N ARG A 187 6.47 30.05 29.84
CA ARG A 187 5.02 29.98 29.60
C ARG A 187 4.76 30.57 28.21
N SER A 188 3.92 29.91 27.41
CA SER A 188 3.49 30.45 26.12
C SER A 188 2.73 31.77 26.31
N THR A 189 2.89 32.69 25.37
CA THR A 189 2.10 33.92 25.35
C THR A 189 0.69 33.65 24.80
N GLN A 190 0.57 32.69 23.89
CA GLN A 190 -0.71 32.19 23.40
C GLN A 190 -1.35 31.26 24.43
N SER A 191 -2.61 31.54 24.74
CA SER A 191 -3.52 30.63 25.44
C SER A 191 -4.42 29.92 24.44
N PHE A 192 -4.93 28.75 24.81
CA PHE A 192 -5.91 28.00 24.03
C PHE A 192 -7.04 27.48 24.91
N TYR A 193 -8.17 27.13 24.29
CA TYR A 193 -9.35 26.67 25.01
C TYR A 193 -9.26 25.19 25.38
N VAL A 194 -9.68 24.86 26.61
CA VAL A 194 -9.74 23.51 27.15
C VAL A 194 -11.10 23.28 27.83
N ASP A 195 -11.69 22.11 27.62
CA ASP A 195 -13.03 21.74 28.15
C ASP A 195 -13.06 20.36 28.86
N GLY A 196 -11.91 19.73 29.08
CA GLY A 196 -11.83 18.39 29.68
C GLY A 196 -12.23 17.23 28.75
N THR A 197 -12.62 17.53 27.50
CA THR A 197 -12.94 16.52 26.48
C THR A 197 -11.92 16.45 25.36
N ARG A 198 -11.20 17.55 25.14
CA ARG A 198 -10.21 17.66 24.06
C ARG A 198 -8.90 16.95 24.40
N TRP A 199 -8.42 16.20 23.41
CA TRP A 199 -7.05 15.73 23.34
C TRP A 199 -6.14 16.80 22.71
N PHE A 200 -4.90 16.83 23.15
CA PHE A 200 -3.84 17.68 22.60
C PHE A 200 -2.61 16.82 22.31
N ILE A 201 -1.87 17.16 21.27
CA ILE A 201 -0.60 16.49 20.96
C ILE A 201 0.52 17.40 21.48
N LEU A 202 1.31 16.90 22.42
CA LEU A 202 2.47 17.60 22.94
C LEU A 202 3.73 17.02 22.31
N LEU A 203 4.39 17.80 21.44
CA LEU A 203 5.67 17.46 20.83
C LEU A 203 6.79 18.23 21.52
N ILE A 204 7.86 17.53 21.89
CA ILE A 204 9.01 18.07 22.62
C ILE A 204 10.28 17.66 21.90
N ASN A 205 11.22 18.58 21.76
CA ASN A 205 12.59 18.28 21.36
C ASN A 205 13.54 18.74 22.45
N TYR A 206 14.38 17.81 22.89
CA TYR A 206 15.47 18.04 23.82
C TYR A 206 16.80 17.97 23.08
N SER A 207 17.71 18.89 23.37
CA SER A 207 19.10 18.79 22.96
C SER A 207 20.04 19.32 24.04
N ARG A 208 21.24 18.76 24.11
CA ARG A 208 22.30 19.13 25.04
C ARG A 208 23.58 19.39 24.27
N VAL A 209 24.10 20.60 24.45
CA VAL A 209 25.43 21.00 23.95
C VAL A 209 26.25 21.47 25.15
N ALA A 210 27.28 20.72 25.49
CA ALA A 210 28.06 20.91 26.71
C ALA A 210 27.17 20.99 27.97
N THR A 211 27.15 22.14 28.65
CA THR A 211 26.39 22.40 29.87
C THR A 211 25.12 23.22 29.63
N THR A 212 24.61 23.20 28.39
CA THR A 212 23.36 23.86 28.01
C THR A 212 22.37 22.83 27.51
N ASN A 213 21.21 22.77 28.14
CA ASN A 213 20.05 22.06 27.60
C ASN A 213 19.18 23.04 26.82
N THR A 214 18.65 22.63 25.69
CA THR A 214 17.59 23.34 24.97
C THR A 214 16.38 22.43 24.94
N ILE A 215 15.25 22.95 25.41
CA ILE A 215 13.96 22.29 25.33
C ILE A 215 13.07 23.17 24.46
N SER A 216 12.55 22.60 23.38
CA SER A 216 11.47 23.22 22.59
C SER A 216 10.24 22.33 22.66
N ALA A 217 9.07 22.94 22.77
CA ALA A 217 7.82 22.21 22.80
C ALA A 217 6.74 22.92 21.98
N THR A 218 5.84 22.13 21.41
CA THR A 218 4.69 22.58 20.63
C THR A 218 3.47 21.78 21.05
N VAL A 219 2.37 22.48 21.30
CA VAL A 219 1.05 21.91 21.54
C VAL A 219 0.26 22.04 20.24
N TYR A 220 -0.24 20.91 19.75
CA TYR A 220 -1.16 20.87 18.63
C TYR A 220 -2.55 20.44 19.09
N ASP A 221 -3.58 20.86 18.35
CA ASP A 221 -4.84 20.13 18.36
C ASP A 221 -4.70 18.79 17.60
N VAL A 222 -5.71 17.93 17.69
CA VAL A 222 -5.73 16.63 17.00
C VAL A 222 -5.80 16.74 15.48
N ASN A 223 -6.06 17.93 14.94
CA ASN A 223 -6.06 18.20 13.51
C ASN A 223 -4.66 18.62 13.01
N GLY A 224 -3.68 18.78 13.91
CA GLY A 224 -2.32 19.19 13.58
C GLY A 224 -2.12 20.71 13.54
N ASN A 225 -3.07 21.51 14.02
CA ASN A 225 -2.91 22.96 14.12
C ASN A 225 -2.11 23.31 15.36
N VAL A 226 -1.13 24.20 15.22
CA VAL A 226 -0.34 24.71 16.36
C VAL A 226 -1.22 25.60 17.23
N LEU A 227 -1.34 25.26 18.51
CA LEU A 227 -2.05 26.06 19.52
C LEU A 227 -1.09 26.94 20.33
N ALA A 228 0.08 26.39 20.68
CA ALA A 228 1.12 27.10 21.40
C ALA A 228 2.48 26.45 21.13
N SER A 229 3.55 27.23 21.15
CA SER A 229 4.91 26.71 21.04
C SER A 229 5.89 27.54 21.86
N GLY A 230 7.06 26.99 22.14
CA GLY A 230 8.10 27.70 22.87
C GLY A 230 9.43 26.97 22.87
N SER A 231 10.49 27.70 23.21
CA SER A 231 11.80 27.12 23.44
C SER A 231 12.53 27.86 24.56
N ILE A 232 13.32 27.12 25.33
CA ILE A 232 14.14 27.65 26.41
C ILE A 232 15.52 27.01 26.42
N GLN A 233 16.54 27.83 26.68
CA GLN A 233 17.89 27.37 26.99
C GLN A 233 18.11 27.40 28.50
N ILE A 234 18.59 26.28 29.05
CA ILE A 234 18.76 26.05 30.48
C ILE A 234 20.25 25.84 30.77
N ARG A 235 20.79 26.67 31.67
CA ARG A 235 22.21 26.72 32.03
C ARG A 235 22.39 26.87 33.54
N GLY A 236 23.62 26.69 34.02
CA GLY A 236 24.01 26.96 35.42
C GLY A 236 23.32 26.02 36.41
N ALA A 237 22.87 26.56 37.55
CA ALA A 237 22.30 25.76 38.65
C ALA A 237 21.06 24.94 38.25
N ARG A 238 20.38 25.31 37.17
CA ARG A 238 19.18 24.62 36.67
C ARG A 238 19.50 23.50 35.69
N PHE A 239 20.75 23.33 35.29
CA PHE A 239 21.20 22.29 34.38
C PHE A 239 21.34 20.93 35.08
N PHE A 240 20.82 19.90 34.44
CA PHE A 240 21.18 18.50 34.70
C PHE A 240 21.02 17.69 33.40
N THR A 241 21.67 16.53 33.31
CA THR A 241 21.40 15.58 32.22
C THR A 241 20.22 14.70 32.61
N PRO A 242 19.10 14.73 31.88
CA PRO A 242 18.00 13.80 32.11
C PRO A 242 18.46 12.36 31.85
N SER A 243 18.06 11.47 32.74
CA SER A 243 18.27 10.03 32.62
C SER A 243 16.99 9.30 32.29
N TYR A 244 15.81 9.81 32.66
CA TYR A 244 14.54 9.13 32.40
C TYR A 244 13.52 10.10 31.83
N VAL A 245 12.57 9.57 31.07
CA VAL A 245 11.48 10.31 30.45
C VAL A 245 10.18 9.60 30.77
N GLY A 246 9.14 10.37 31.02
CA GLY A 246 7.83 9.84 31.35
C GLY A 246 6.75 10.88 31.18
N VAL A 247 5.54 10.51 31.58
CA VAL A 247 4.40 11.41 31.68
C VAL A 247 4.23 11.86 33.13
N SER A 248 3.71 13.08 33.32
CA SER A 248 3.42 13.61 34.66
C SER A 248 2.05 14.27 34.73
N VAL A 249 1.43 14.17 35.90
CA VAL A 249 0.22 14.90 36.29
C VAL A 249 0.43 15.54 37.65
N ASP A 250 0.01 16.80 37.79
CA ASP A 250 0.12 17.56 39.04
C ASP A 250 -1.03 18.56 39.20
N GLY A 251 -1.38 18.86 40.45
CA GLY A 251 -2.36 19.87 40.84
C GLY A 251 -1.71 21.12 41.43
N SER A 252 -2.20 22.31 41.08
CA SER A 252 -1.64 23.54 41.66
C SER A 252 -1.86 23.62 43.16
N GLY A 253 -0.82 23.98 43.92
CA GLY A 253 -0.94 24.32 45.34
C GLY A 253 -0.97 23.12 46.28
N SER A 254 -0.32 22.01 45.92
CA SER A 254 -0.28 20.77 46.71
C SER A 254 -1.66 20.11 46.86
N VAL A 255 -2.55 20.34 45.91
CA VAL A 255 -3.89 19.73 45.92
C VAL A 255 -3.85 18.42 45.16
N ALA A 256 -3.99 17.31 45.90
CA ALA A 256 -4.06 15.97 45.31
C ALA A 256 -5.36 15.77 44.52
N GLY A 257 -5.34 14.83 43.59
CA GLY A 257 -6.52 14.39 42.83
C GLY A 257 -6.67 15.04 41.45
N ALA A 258 -5.68 15.80 40.98
CA ALA A 258 -5.61 16.20 39.58
C ALA A 258 -5.55 14.95 38.69
N GLN A 259 -6.29 14.94 37.58
CA GLN A 259 -6.41 13.77 36.72
C GLN A 259 -6.19 14.12 35.26
N ALA A 260 -5.44 13.27 34.57
CA ALA A 260 -5.16 13.37 33.15
C ALA A 260 -5.10 11.98 32.50
N MET A 261 -5.37 11.93 31.21
CA MET A 261 -5.16 10.76 30.36
C MET A 261 -4.00 11.01 29.39
N PHE A 262 -3.28 9.93 29.08
CA PHE A 262 -2.15 9.91 28.16
C PHE A 262 -2.34 8.81 27.13
N ASP A 263 -1.97 9.11 25.89
CA ASP A 263 -2.07 8.20 24.75
C ASP A 263 -0.93 8.46 23.74
N ASP A 264 -0.62 7.51 22.86
CA ASP A 264 0.39 7.61 21.79
C ASP A 264 1.73 8.22 22.23
N PHE A 265 2.33 7.67 23.28
CA PHE A 265 3.63 8.11 23.78
C PHE A 265 4.76 7.57 22.90
N VAL A 266 5.69 8.43 22.48
CA VAL A 266 6.87 8.04 21.70
C VAL A 266 8.09 8.82 22.18
N ILE A 267 9.25 8.15 22.29
CA ILE A 267 10.57 8.79 22.40
C ILE A 267 11.38 8.41 21.18
N SER A 268 12.01 9.38 20.51
CA SER A 268 12.75 9.15 19.26
C SER A 268 14.06 9.93 19.20
N ILE A 269 15.09 9.33 18.58
CA ILE A 269 16.36 10.02 18.29
C ILE A 269 16.37 10.71 16.92
N GLY A 270 15.29 10.54 16.16
CA GLY A 270 15.01 11.27 14.92
C GLY A 270 13.67 11.99 15.00
N SER A 271 13.16 12.41 13.85
CA SER A 271 11.77 12.89 13.78
C SER A 271 10.82 11.69 13.78
N HIS A 272 9.80 11.75 14.65
CA HIS A 272 8.70 10.79 14.69
C HIS A 272 7.39 11.38 14.14
N MET A 273 7.47 12.50 13.40
CA MET A 273 6.28 13.14 12.83
C MET A 273 5.83 12.53 11.51
N TYR A 274 6.62 11.61 10.95
CA TYR A 274 6.36 10.98 9.67
C TYR A 274 6.89 9.55 9.63
N VAL A 275 6.32 8.74 8.74
CA VAL A 275 6.83 7.45 8.32
C VAL A 275 7.44 7.61 6.93
N LEU A 276 8.55 6.93 6.67
CA LEU A 276 9.22 6.93 5.37
C LEU A 276 8.94 5.62 4.64
N VAL A 277 8.69 5.69 3.33
CA VAL A 277 8.42 4.52 2.48
C VAL A 277 9.23 4.62 1.19
N GLU A 278 10.10 3.64 0.94
CA GLU A 278 10.93 3.51 -0.26
C GLU A 278 10.42 2.38 -1.17
N GLY A 279 10.74 2.45 -2.46
CA GLY A 279 10.37 1.40 -3.43
C GLY A 279 9.05 1.66 -4.15
N VAL A 280 8.56 2.89 -4.07
CA VAL A 280 7.33 3.35 -4.71
C VAL A 280 7.68 4.13 -5.99
N PRO A 281 7.23 3.68 -7.17
CA PRO A 281 7.48 4.38 -8.43
C PRO A 281 6.97 5.83 -8.42
N GLN A 282 7.63 6.70 -9.19
CA GLN A 282 7.21 8.09 -9.34
C GLN A 282 5.76 8.19 -9.84
N GLY A 283 5.01 9.14 -9.29
CA GLY A 283 3.60 9.39 -9.64
C GLY A 283 2.60 8.52 -8.89
N TYR A 284 3.05 7.48 -8.19
CA TYR A 284 2.16 6.60 -7.42
C TYR A 284 1.76 7.29 -6.11
N ARG A 285 0.50 7.14 -5.72
CA ARG A 285 0.00 7.58 -4.42
C ARG A 285 0.12 6.45 -3.40
N VAL A 286 0.64 6.77 -2.22
CA VAL A 286 0.72 5.87 -1.08
C VAL A 286 -0.20 6.40 0.00
N GLU A 287 -1.04 5.54 0.54
CA GLU A 287 -1.93 5.81 1.65
C GLU A 287 -1.59 4.85 2.79
N LEU A 288 -1.48 5.36 4.02
CA LEU A 288 -1.31 4.57 5.23
C LEU A 288 -2.64 4.53 5.98
N TYR A 289 -3.10 3.31 6.25
CA TYR A 289 -4.32 3.01 6.99
C TYR A 289 -3.98 2.35 8.32
N ASP A 290 -4.78 2.68 9.33
CA ASP A 290 -4.72 2.01 10.62
C ASP A 290 -5.43 0.63 10.61
N ASP A 291 -5.52 0.02 11.78
CA ASP A 291 -6.14 -1.28 12.02
C ASP A 291 -7.66 -1.32 11.90
N GLU A 292 -8.29 -0.16 11.84
CA GLU A 292 -9.73 0.02 11.63
C GLU A 292 -10.05 0.51 10.20
N ASP A 293 -9.08 0.41 9.29
CA ASP A 293 -9.16 0.87 7.89
C ASP A 293 -9.49 2.36 7.74
N ARG A 294 -9.01 3.19 8.67
CA ARG A 294 -9.08 4.66 8.56
C ARG A 294 -7.79 5.21 7.99
N LEU A 295 -7.91 6.17 7.07
CA LEU A 295 -6.77 6.86 6.48
C LEU A 295 -6.05 7.71 7.54
N VAL A 296 -4.75 7.49 7.68
CA VAL A 296 -3.87 8.21 8.62
C VAL A 296 -3.08 9.29 7.88
N ALA A 297 -2.45 8.90 6.77
CA ALA A 297 -1.58 9.76 5.99
C ALA A 297 -1.54 9.31 4.53
N GLU A 298 -1.27 10.26 3.62
CA GLU A 298 -1.09 9.96 2.20
C GLU A 298 -0.04 10.88 1.59
N ALA A 299 0.61 10.43 0.52
CA ALA A 299 1.51 11.23 -0.30
C ALA A 299 1.67 10.64 -1.69
N VAL A 300 2.12 11.46 -2.64
CA VAL A 300 2.49 11.01 -3.99
C VAL A 300 4.02 10.89 -4.06
N SER A 301 4.50 9.78 -4.62
CA SER A 301 5.93 9.53 -4.81
C SER A 301 6.51 10.40 -5.91
N ASP A 302 7.67 11.00 -5.63
CA ASP A 302 8.53 11.67 -6.61
C ASP A 302 9.55 10.71 -7.25
N GLY A 303 9.48 9.42 -6.92
CA GLY A 303 10.42 8.37 -7.37
C GLY A 303 11.51 8.06 -6.34
N GLY A 304 11.55 8.75 -5.20
CA GLY A 304 12.47 8.51 -4.10
C GLY A 304 11.82 7.88 -2.87
N VAL A 305 12.06 8.50 -1.71
CA VAL A 305 11.47 8.09 -0.43
C VAL A 305 10.23 8.93 -0.17
N VAL A 306 9.08 8.27 -0.10
CA VAL A 306 7.80 8.88 0.23
C VAL A 306 7.74 9.19 1.71
N ARG A 307 7.31 10.41 2.06
CA ARG A 307 7.09 10.84 3.44
C ARG A 307 5.59 10.90 3.72
N LEU A 308 5.14 10.13 4.70
CA LEU A 308 3.76 10.11 5.18
C LEU A 308 3.69 10.80 6.55
N ASP A 309 3.06 11.97 6.65
CA ASP A 309 3.00 12.73 7.90
C ASP A 309 1.98 12.12 8.88
N VAL A 310 2.48 11.57 9.99
CA VAL A 310 1.71 10.86 11.03
C VAL A 310 1.63 11.62 12.34
N LEU A 311 1.89 12.94 12.37
CA LEU A 311 1.84 13.75 13.61
C LEU A 311 0.54 13.54 14.41
N ARG A 312 -0.58 13.35 13.72
CA ARG A 312 -1.91 13.15 14.33
C ARG A 312 -2.11 11.76 14.92
N ASP A 313 -1.25 10.81 14.57
CA ASP A 313 -1.35 9.39 14.91
C ASP A 313 0.05 8.75 14.93
N VAL A 314 0.90 9.27 15.82
CA VAL A 314 2.33 8.93 15.88
C VAL A 314 2.59 7.49 16.27
N VAL A 315 1.66 6.87 17.01
CA VAL A 315 1.51 5.41 17.07
C VAL A 315 0.26 5.14 16.25
N VAL A 316 0.40 4.42 15.15
CA VAL A 316 -0.70 4.28 14.18
C VAL A 316 -1.78 3.37 14.76
N GLY A 317 -3.02 3.85 14.74
CA GLY A 317 -4.18 3.09 15.20
C GLY A 317 -4.12 2.82 16.70
N ARG A 318 -4.23 1.54 17.06
CA ARG A 318 -4.01 1.05 18.44
C ARG A 318 -2.64 0.38 18.61
N GLY A 319 -1.64 0.77 17.80
CA GLY A 319 -0.32 0.15 17.82
C GLY A 319 -0.31 -1.32 17.36
N LEU A 320 -1.36 -1.77 16.67
CA LEU A 320 -1.52 -3.14 16.18
C LEU A 320 -1.82 -3.07 14.69
N GLY A 321 -1.00 -3.63 13.81
CA GLY A 321 -1.38 -3.73 12.40
C GLY A 321 -1.53 -2.39 11.66
N ALA A 322 -1.13 -2.35 10.39
CA ALA A 322 -1.42 -1.22 9.51
C ALA A 322 -1.39 -1.68 8.06
N THR A 323 -1.94 -0.87 7.15
CA THR A 323 -1.92 -1.19 5.72
C THR A 323 -1.39 -0.04 4.90
N PHE A 324 -0.39 -0.29 4.04
CA PHE A 324 -0.11 0.60 2.92
C PHE A 324 -1.01 0.23 1.75
N LYS A 325 -1.81 1.19 1.25
CA LYS A 325 -2.50 1.07 -0.04
C LYS A 325 -1.76 1.91 -1.06
N ILE A 326 -1.36 1.32 -2.17
CA ILE A 326 -0.58 2.00 -3.21
C ILE A 326 -1.34 1.99 -4.54
N TYR A 327 -1.48 3.19 -5.11
CA TYR A 327 -2.25 3.47 -6.32
C TYR A 327 -1.32 3.96 -7.41
N GLY A 328 -1.26 3.23 -8.53
CA GLY A 328 -0.67 3.72 -9.77
C GLY A 328 -1.74 4.35 -10.66
N GLU A 329 -1.35 5.28 -11.53
CA GLU A 329 -2.27 5.89 -12.49
C GLU A 329 -2.84 4.84 -13.45
N GLY A 330 -4.18 4.73 -13.51
CA GLY A 330 -4.86 3.73 -14.35
C GLY A 330 -4.67 2.28 -13.89
N LEU A 331 -4.13 2.05 -12.69
CA LEU A 331 -3.91 0.72 -12.11
C LEU A 331 -4.85 0.46 -10.93
N ASN A 332 -5.30 -0.78 -10.79
CA ASN A 332 -5.94 -1.21 -9.55
C ASN A 332 -4.93 -1.15 -8.39
N PRO A 333 -5.33 -0.66 -7.20
CA PRO A 333 -4.42 -0.54 -6.07
C PRO A 333 -3.98 -1.90 -5.54
N CYS A 334 -2.79 -1.93 -4.95
CA CYS A 334 -2.36 -3.07 -4.15
C CYS A 334 -2.18 -2.66 -2.69
N SER A 335 -2.43 -3.61 -1.79
CA SER A 335 -2.38 -3.40 -0.34
C SER A 335 -1.27 -4.24 0.27
N VAL A 336 -0.51 -3.66 1.19
CA VAL A 336 0.51 -4.34 1.99
C VAL A 336 0.12 -4.25 3.46
N LEU A 337 -0.18 -5.39 4.06
CA LEU A 337 -0.36 -5.50 5.51
C LEU A 337 0.99 -5.45 6.22
N ILE A 338 1.05 -4.69 7.30
CA ILE A 338 2.16 -4.60 8.23
C ILE A 338 1.62 -5.14 9.55
N GLU A 339 2.08 -6.31 9.98
CA GLU A 339 1.55 -6.95 11.20
C GLU A 339 2.04 -6.26 12.48
N GLU A 340 3.24 -5.69 12.43
CA GLU A 340 3.84 -4.97 13.56
C GLU A 340 3.29 -3.53 13.68
N ALA A 341 3.39 -2.97 14.89
CA ALA A 341 3.07 -1.57 15.14
C ALA A 341 3.83 -0.64 14.18
N VAL A 342 3.11 0.24 13.49
CA VAL A 342 3.71 1.36 12.73
C VAL A 342 3.78 2.56 13.65
N VAL A 343 4.98 3.13 13.76
CA VAL A 343 5.25 4.28 14.62
C VAL A 343 5.95 5.34 13.79
N GLY A 344 5.65 6.60 14.07
CA GLY A 344 6.37 7.73 13.51
C GLY A 344 7.88 7.58 13.69
N GLY A 345 8.64 7.87 12.64
CA GLY A 345 10.07 7.64 12.56
C GLY A 345 10.45 6.25 12.03
N ASP A 346 9.48 5.42 11.68
CA ASP A 346 9.73 4.18 10.94
C ASP A 346 10.09 4.44 9.48
N TYR A 347 10.93 3.56 8.97
CA TYR A 347 11.34 3.52 7.59
C TYR A 347 11.04 2.14 6.99
N TYR A 348 10.16 2.10 6.00
CA TYR A 348 9.75 0.89 5.30
C TYR A 348 10.26 0.89 3.87
N ARG A 349 10.44 -0.32 3.36
CA ARG A 349 10.62 -0.58 1.95
C ARG A 349 9.52 -1.50 1.46
N VAL A 350 8.86 -1.09 0.40
CA VAL A 350 7.77 -1.84 -0.24
C VAL A 350 8.28 -2.48 -1.52
N LEU A 351 7.79 -3.69 -1.80
CA LEU A 351 8.11 -4.45 -3.00
C LEU A 351 6.92 -4.33 -3.94
N ILE A 352 7.00 -3.42 -4.92
CA ILE A 352 5.90 -3.15 -5.86
C ILE A 352 6.36 -3.47 -7.28
N HIS A 353 5.57 -4.28 -7.97
CA HIS A 353 5.68 -4.54 -9.39
C HIS A 353 4.48 -3.93 -10.10
N SER A 354 4.62 -3.55 -11.37
CA SER A 354 3.50 -3.12 -12.21
C SER A 354 3.34 -4.04 -13.39
N VAL A 355 2.10 -4.43 -13.67
CA VAL A 355 1.73 -5.20 -14.85
C VAL A 355 0.82 -4.31 -15.70
N LEU A 356 1.33 -3.88 -16.85
CA LEU A 356 0.54 -3.16 -17.85
C LEU A 356 0.04 -4.13 -18.90
N VAL A 357 -1.25 -4.10 -19.18
CA VAL A 357 -1.91 -4.96 -20.15
C VAL A 357 -2.53 -4.08 -21.23
N ASN A 358 -2.00 -4.19 -22.45
CA ASN A 358 -2.53 -3.51 -23.63
C ASN A 358 -3.19 -4.54 -24.54
N LEU A 359 -4.48 -4.37 -24.80
CA LEU A 359 -5.23 -5.24 -25.71
C LEU A 359 -5.53 -4.49 -27.01
N SER A 360 -5.47 -5.20 -28.14
CA SER A 360 -5.93 -4.66 -29.43
C SER A 360 -7.43 -4.35 -29.42
N ASP A 361 -7.92 -3.53 -30.35
CA ASP A 361 -9.35 -3.17 -30.49
C ASP A 361 -10.31 -4.38 -30.57
N HIS A 362 -9.84 -5.50 -31.12
CA HIS A 362 -10.61 -6.75 -31.23
C HIS A 362 -10.34 -7.75 -30.10
N LEU A 363 -9.52 -7.37 -29.11
CA LEU A 363 -9.15 -8.20 -27.96
C LEU A 363 -8.51 -9.55 -28.33
N THR A 364 -7.93 -9.69 -29.52
CA THR A 364 -7.28 -10.94 -29.99
C THR A 364 -5.76 -10.88 -30.00
N ARG A 365 -5.19 -9.75 -29.58
CA ARG A 365 -3.76 -9.57 -29.33
C ARG A 365 -3.58 -8.88 -27.98
N ALA A 366 -2.58 -9.35 -27.22
CA ALA A 366 -2.20 -8.78 -25.95
C ALA A 366 -0.71 -8.44 -25.90
N GLU A 367 -0.39 -7.31 -25.30
CA GLU A 367 0.97 -6.92 -24.93
C GLU A 367 1.02 -6.67 -23.43
N ILE A 368 1.87 -7.42 -22.74
CA ILE A 368 2.05 -7.36 -21.29
C ILE A 368 3.43 -6.79 -21.01
N LEU A 369 3.50 -5.70 -20.24
CA LEU A 369 4.75 -5.16 -19.73
C LEU A 369 4.79 -5.35 -18.22
N VAL A 370 5.80 -6.07 -17.73
CA VAL A 370 6.04 -6.28 -16.30
C VAL A 370 7.23 -5.43 -15.88
N SER A 371 7.04 -4.51 -14.95
CA SER A 371 8.13 -3.73 -14.35
C SER A 371 8.34 -4.15 -12.91
N PHE A 372 9.60 -4.37 -12.53
CA PHE A 372 9.96 -4.87 -11.21
C PHE A 372 10.31 -3.74 -10.24
N SER A 373 10.03 -3.97 -8.96
CA SER A 373 10.59 -3.18 -7.88
C SER A 373 12.12 -3.18 -7.97
N PRO A 374 12.82 -2.07 -7.67
CA PRO A 374 14.27 -2.09 -7.53
C PRO A 374 14.75 -3.00 -6.38
N TYR A 375 13.86 -3.42 -5.49
CA TYR A 375 14.18 -4.22 -4.30
C TYR A 375 13.65 -5.65 -4.34
N SER A 376 12.94 -6.04 -5.41
CA SER A 376 12.47 -7.40 -5.62
C SER A 376 12.67 -7.79 -7.07
N LEU A 377 13.35 -8.90 -7.29
CA LEU A 377 13.55 -9.48 -8.63
C LEU A 377 12.61 -10.66 -8.88
N THR A 378 11.60 -10.86 -8.03
CA THR A 378 10.65 -11.97 -8.12
C THR A 378 9.22 -11.43 -8.14
N LEU A 379 8.46 -11.84 -9.15
CA LEU A 379 7.02 -11.62 -9.26
C LEU A 379 6.30 -12.91 -8.80
N PRO A 380 5.44 -12.86 -7.77
CA PRO A 380 4.63 -14.00 -7.37
C PRO A 380 3.63 -14.41 -8.46
N GLU A 381 3.03 -15.60 -8.36
CA GLU A 381 2.01 -16.06 -9.32
C GLU A 381 0.90 -15.03 -9.44
N THR A 382 0.76 -14.47 -10.64
CA THR A 382 -0.10 -13.32 -10.92
C THR A 382 -0.92 -13.59 -12.17
N GLN A 383 -2.25 -13.47 -12.09
CA GLN A 383 -3.11 -13.55 -13.27
C GLN A 383 -2.92 -12.30 -14.12
N VAL A 384 -2.36 -12.44 -15.33
CA VAL A 384 -2.11 -11.31 -16.24
C VAL A 384 -3.18 -11.15 -17.31
N LEU A 385 -3.84 -12.25 -17.68
CA LEU A 385 -4.88 -12.27 -18.70
C LEU A 385 -5.94 -13.34 -18.39
N SER A 386 -7.16 -13.06 -18.80
CA SER A 386 -8.24 -14.02 -18.99
C SER A 386 -8.50 -14.22 -20.48
N VAL A 387 -8.91 -15.42 -20.85
CA VAL A 387 -9.39 -15.79 -22.19
C VAL A 387 -10.87 -16.12 -22.02
N LEU A 388 -11.74 -15.32 -22.61
CA LEU A 388 -13.18 -15.49 -22.53
C LEU A 388 -13.71 -16.16 -23.79
N ASN A 389 -14.56 -17.16 -23.61
CA ASN A 389 -15.29 -17.81 -24.69
C ASN A 389 -16.69 -17.21 -24.85
N GLN A 390 -16.89 -16.46 -25.93
CA GLN A 390 -18.10 -15.67 -26.17
C GLN A 390 -19.25 -16.49 -26.76
N ASP A 391 -18.95 -17.59 -27.45
CA ASP A 391 -19.97 -18.44 -28.10
C ASP A 391 -20.30 -19.71 -27.28
N LEU A 392 -19.56 -19.95 -26.19
CA LEU A 392 -19.70 -21.10 -25.28
C LEU A 392 -19.50 -22.48 -25.95
N MET A 393 -18.90 -22.52 -27.14
CA MET A 393 -18.55 -23.76 -27.82
C MET A 393 -17.32 -24.42 -27.17
N PRO A 394 -17.21 -25.75 -27.16
CA PRO A 394 -16.12 -26.44 -26.47
C PRO A 394 -14.81 -26.32 -27.26
N TYR A 395 -14.04 -25.26 -27.01
CA TYR A 395 -12.71 -25.09 -27.60
C TYR A 395 -11.62 -25.73 -26.75
N HIS A 396 -10.46 -25.94 -27.36
CA HIS A 396 -9.27 -26.41 -26.67
C HIS A 396 -8.15 -25.41 -26.88
N VAL A 397 -7.60 -24.87 -25.80
CA VAL A 397 -6.58 -23.82 -25.80
C VAL A 397 -5.22 -24.38 -25.37
N ARG A 398 -4.14 -23.83 -25.92
CA ARG A 398 -2.78 -24.04 -25.43
C ARG A 398 -1.94 -22.78 -25.62
N LEU A 399 -0.89 -22.63 -24.83
CA LEU A 399 0.12 -21.59 -25.04
C LEU A 399 1.33 -22.18 -25.75
N VAL A 400 1.91 -21.41 -26.67
CA VAL A 400 3.13 -21.73 -27.39
C VAL A 400 4.11 -20.58 -27.25
N PHE A 401 5.34 -20.87 -26.86
CA PHE A 401 6.46 -19.95 -26.84
C PHE A 401 7.32 -20.13 -28.09
N TYR A 402 7.67 -19.02 -28.75
CA TYR A 402 8.47 -19.02 -29.96
C TYR A 402 9.86 -18.43 -29.70
N PRO A 403 10.91 -19.25 -29.52
CA PRO A 403 12.24 -18.75 -29.19
C PRO A 403 12.86 -17.92 -30.32
N ASN A 404 12.58 -18.25 -31.58
CA ASN A 404 13.17 -17.56 -32.74
C ASN A 404 12.66 -16.12 -32.94
N SER A 405 11.52 -15.78 -32.34
CA SER A 405 10.95 -14.42 -32.34
C SER A 405 11.04 -13.77 -30.96
N SER A 406 11.80 -14.36 -30.03
CA SER A 406 11.94 -13.87 -28.67
C SER A 406 13.39 -13.53 -28.34
N VAL A 407 13.57 -12.53 -27.48
CA VAL A 407 14.83 -12.24 -26.80
C VAL A 407 14.65 -12.66 -25.34
N VAL A 408 15.24 -13.79 -24.96
CA VAL A 408 15.24 -14.26 -23.58
C VAL A 408 16.51 -13.78 -22.91
N GLY A 409 16.38 -12.81 -22.00
CA GLY A 409 17.50 -12.29 -21.22
C GLY A 409 18.07 -13.35 -20.29
N GLU A 410 19.40 -13.35 -20.14
CA GLU A 410 20.10 -14.21 -19.19
C GLU A 410 19.61 -13.94 -17.76
N GLY A 411 19.43 -15.00 -16.98
CA GLY A 411 18.92 -14.92 -15.61
C GLY A 411 17.39 -14.84 -15.48
N LEU A 412 16.63 -14.68 -16.57
CA LEU A 412 15.16 -14.76 -16.51
C LEU A 412 14.72 -16.19 -16.23
N LYS A 413 13.83 -16.39 -15.26
CA LYS A 413 13.03 -17.61 -15.10
C LYS A 413 11.57 -17.25 -15.11
N LEU A 414 10.82 -17.88 -16.01
CA LEU A 414 9.43 -17.57 -16.27
C LEU A 414 8.62 -18.86 -16.28
N LEU A 415 7.63 -18.94 -15.38
CA LEU A 415 6.57 -19.93 -15.40
C LEU A 415 5.28 -19.28 -15.89
N ILE A 416 4.68 -19.84 -16.94
CA ILE A 416 3.36 -19.42 -17.44
C ILE A 416 2.40 -20.58 -17.28
N LYS A 417 1.37 -20.40 -16.45
CA LYS A 417 0.35 -21.40 -16.18
C LYS A 417 -0.96 -21.01 -16.86
N LEU A 418 -1.43 -21.88 -17.75
CA LEU A 418 -2.77 -21.80 -18.33
C LEU A 418 -3.71 -22.65 -17.48
N SER A 419 -4.85 -22.11 -17.06
CA SER A 419 -5.84 -22.84 -16.25
C SER A 419 -7.27 -22.55 -16.70
N ASN A 420 -8.18 -23.50 -16.53
CA ASN A 420 -9.62 -23.34 -16.76
C ASN A 420 -10.44 -23.44 -15.45
N GLY A 421 -9.79 -23.23 -14.31
CA GLY A 421 -10.39 -23.35 -12.96
C GLY A 421 -10.46 -24.77 -12.40
N THR A 422 -10.38 -25.81 -13.23
CA THR A 422 -10.39 -27.22 -12.78
C THR A 422 -9.10 -27.97 -13.09
N SER A 423 -8.40 -27.56 -14.14
CA SER A 423 -7.13 -28.12 -14.60
C SER A 423 -6.15 -27.00 -14.93
N SER A 424 -4.86 -27.32 -14.93
CA SER A 424 -3.81 -26.38 -15.35
C SER A 424 -2.66 -27.08 -16.03
N THR A 425 -2.00 -26.39 -16.95
CA THR A 425 -0.78 -26.81 -17.62
C THR A 425 0.22 -25.65 -17.59
N THR A 426 1.51 -25.95 -17.61
CA THR A 426 2.57 -24.96 -17.36
C THR A 426 3.62 -24.99 -18.45
N LEU A 427 4.04 -23.81 -18.87
CA LEU A 427 5.17 -23.57 -19.75
C LEU A 427 6.30 -22.92 -18.93
N VAL A 428 7.53 -23.38 -19.14
CA VAL A 428 8.72 -22.88 -18.43
C VAL A 428 9.71 -22.32 -19.45
N ILE A 429 10.17 -21.11 -19.23
CA ILE A 429 11.22 -20.44 -20.00
C ILE A 429 12.34 -20.09 -19.03
N ASP A 430 13.54 -20.58 -19.30
CA ASP A 430 14.75 -20.31 -18.51
C ASP A 430 15.80 -19.65 -19.42
N GLY A 431 16.19 -18.43 -19.08
CA GLY A 431 17.17 -17.62 -19.81
C GLY A 431 18.61 -18.12 -19.66
N SER A 432 18.90 -18.98 -18.68
CA SER A 432 20.21 -19.64 -18.58
C SER A 432 20.39 -20.74 -19.63
N THR A 433 19.28 -21.35 -20.06
CA THR A 433 19.24 -22.37 -21.13
C THR A 433 18.03 -22.12 -22.04
N PRO A 434 18.03 -21.04 -22.83
CA PRO A 434 16.90 -20.69 -23.68
C PRO A 434 16.56 -21.85 -24.62
N PRO A 435 15.27 -22.24 -24.76
CA PRO A 435 14.91 -23.36 -25.61
C PRO A 435 15.21 -23.02 -27.07
N SER A 436 15.78 -23.98 -27.81
CA SER A 436 16.12 -23.80 -29.24
C SER A 436 14.97 -24.12 -30.19
N GLN A 437 13.85 -24.61 -29.67
CA GLN A 437 12.65 -25.00 -30.41
C GLN A 437 11.39 -24.50 -29.69
N PRO A 438 10.26 -24.32 -30.39
CA PRO A 438 9.01 -23.92 -29.76
C PRO A 438 8.62 -24.84 -28.61
N VAL A 439 8.26 -24.25 -27.47
CA VAL A 439 7.78 -24.97 -26.28
C VAL A 439 6.28 -24.69 -26.17
N TYR A 440 5.48 -25.67 -25.79
CA TYR A 440 4.04 -25.50 -25.69
C TYR A 440 3.47 -26.23 -24.48
N THR A 441 2.33 -25.76 -24.01
CA THR A 441 1.54 -26.45 -23.01
C THR A 441 0.67 -27.55 -23.64
N ASP A 442 0.14 -28.44 -22.82
CA ASP A 442 -0.94 -29.33 -23.25
C ASP A 442 -2.20 -28.54 -23.61
N PHE A 443 -3.08 -29.16 -24.41
CA PHE A 443 -4.39 -28.59 -24.70
C PHE A 443 -5.29 -28.68 -23.46
N LEU A 444 -5.88 -27.56 -23.07
CA LEU A 444 -6.91 -27.46 -22.04
C LEU A 444 -8.26 -27.16 -22.67
N PRO A 445 -9.33 -27.88 -22.30
CA PRO A 445 -10.68 -27.52 -22.73
C PRO A 445 -11.11 -26.21 -22.07
N ILE A 446 -11.77 -25.34 -22.83
CA ILE A 446 -12.38 -24.11 -22.36
C ILE A 446 -13.86 -24.09 -22.75
N ILE A 447 -14.72 -23.85 -21.76
CA ILE A 447 -16.17 -23.69 -21.99
C ILE A 447 -16.54 -22.22 -21.84
N THR A 448 -16.14 -21.60 -20.73
CA THR A 448 -16.45 -20.20 -20.42
C THR A 448 -15.20 -19.34 -20.39
N GLU A 449 -14.20 -19.73 -19.61
CA GLU A 449 -13.02 -18.92 -19.36
C GLU A 449 -11.78 -19.78 -19.09
N ALA A 450 -10.61 -19.26 -19.46
CA ALA A 450 -9.32 -19.71 -18.99
C ALA A 450 -8.49 -18.51 -18.49
N SER A 451 -7.57 -18.75 -17.57
CA SER A 451 -6.65 -17.74 -17.03
C SER A 451 -5.21 -18.06 -17.41
N ILE A 452 -4.45 -17.00 -17.66
CA ILE A 452 -3.00 -17.04 -17.87
C ILE A 452 -2.36 -16.39 -16.64
N ASN A 453 -1.65 -17.21 -15.86
CA ASN A 453 -0.95 -16.77 -14.67
C ASN A 453 0.55 -16.84 -14.90
N VAL A 454 1.27 -15.86 -14.38
CA VAL A 454 2.70 -15.71 -14.60
C VAL A 454 3.42 -15.64 -13.26
N THR A 455 4.48 -16.42 -13.13
CA THR A 455 5.45 -16.33 -12.03
C THR A 455 6.82 -16.06 -12.65
N MET A 456 7.53 -15.05 -12.16
CA MET A 456 8.79 -14.63 -12.76
C MET A 456 9.87 -14.43 -11.69
N SER A 457 11.10 -14.77 -12.01
CA SER A 457 12.28 -14.21 -11.35
C SER A 457 13.32 -13.80 -12.38
N LYS A 458 14.16 -12.82 -12.05
CA LYS A 458 15.19 -12.34 -12.97
C LYS A 458 16.46 -11.93 -12.23
N ASP A 459 17.54 -11.74 -12.97
CA ASP A 459 18.74 -11.08 -12.45
C ASP A 459 18.66 -9.56 -12.64
N VAL A 460 19.58 -8.85 -12.00
CA VAL A 460 19.69 -7.40 -12.11
C VAL A 460 19.98 -7.03 -13.58
N ASN A 461 19.24 -6.06 -14.12
CA ASN A 461 19.30 -5.60 -15.51
C ASN A 461 18.86 -6.59 -16.60
N THR A 462 18.32 -7.77 -16.25
CA THR A 462 17.70 -8.64 -17.25
C THR A 462 16.53 -7.92 -17.93
N GLN A 463 16.57 -7.88 -19.26
CA GLN A 463 15.49 -7.45 -20.14
C GLN A 463 15.13 -8.59 -21.08
N SER A 464 13.83 -8.78 -21.32
CA SER A 464 13.33 -9.82 -22.22
C SER A 464 12.15 -9.33 -23.05
N ASP A 465 12.06 -9.78 -24.30
CA ASP A 465 10.89 -9.61 -25.16
C ASP A 465 10.46 -10.99 -25.67
N LEU A 466 9.31 -11.48 -25.20
CA LEU A 466 8.87 -12.86 -25.39
C LEU A 466 7.64 -12.90 -26.28
N SER A 467 7.76 -13.65 -27.37
CA SER A 467 6.69 -13.92 -28.32
C SER A 467 6.00 -15.23 -27.95
N LEU A 468 4.75 -15.11 -27.52
CA LEU A 468 3.86 -16.21 -27.20
C LEU A 468 2.66 -16.20 -28.16
N GLU A 469 2.02 -17.34 -28.33
CA GLU A 469 0.71 -17.43 -28.96
C GLU A 469 -0.23 -18.26 -28.10
N LEU A 470 -1.46 -17.78 -27.95
CA LEU A 470 -2.57 -18.63 -27.56
C LEU A 470 -3.13 -19.27 -28.84
N ILE A 471 -3.09 -20.59 -28.91
CA ILE A 471 -3.72 -21.35 -29.98
C ILE A 471 -4.98 -21.95 -29.42
N TYR A 472 -6.11 -21.73 -30.10
CA TYR A 472 -7.34 -22.45 -29.81
C TYR A 472 -7.84 -23.22 -31.03
N CYS A 473 -8.38 -24.41 -30.79
CA CYS A 473 -8.87 -25.31 -31.83
C CYS A 473 -10.26 -25.85 -31.47
N SER A 474 -11.05 -26.19 -32.49
CA SER A 474 -12.38 -26.79 -32.33
C SER A 474 -12.36 -28.24 -31.83
N ASP A 475 -11.23 -28.95 -31.95
CA ASP A 475 -11.05 -30.33 -31.49
C ASP A 475 -9.65 -30.48 -30.86
N PRO A 476 -9.49 -31.28 -29.79
CA PRO A 476 -8.18 -31.54 -29.20
C PRO A 476 -7.17 -32.11 -30.24
N ILE A 477 -5.86 -31.90 -30.00
CA ILE A 477 -4.78 -32.45 -30.85
C ILE A 477 -4.63 -31.72 -32.21
N SER A 478 -4.96 -30.42 -32.28
CA SER A 478 -4.83 -29.61 -33.51
C SER A 478 -5.59 -30.19 -34.71
N ARG A 479 -6.61 -31.01 -34.45
CA ARG A 479 -7.54 -31.49 -35.48
C ARG A 479 -8.65 -30.43 -35.57
N GLY A 480 -9.07 -30.06 -36.77
CA GLY A 480 -10.06 -28.99 -36.99
C GLY A 480 -9.44 -27.61 -37.24
N VAL A 481 -10.27 -26.55 -37.10
CA VAL A 481 -9.86 -25.17 -37.37
C VAL A 481 -9.19 -24.61 -36.13
N CYS A 482 -7.93 -24.21 -36.26
CA CYS A 482 -7.17 -23.56 -35.21
C CYS A 482 -6.94 -22.09 -35.55
N VAL A 483 -6.95 -21.25 -34.54
CA VAL A 483 -6.71 -19.82 -34.66
C VAL A 483 -5.65 -19.43 -33.62
N HIS A 484 -4.82 -18.47 -34.01
CA HIS A 484 -3.61 -18.07 -33.29
C HIS A 484 -3.73 -16.62 -32.86
N TYR A 485 -3.61 -16.37 -31.56
CA TYR A 485 -3.63 -15.05 -30.97
C TYR A 485 -2.27 -14.68 -30.39
N PRO A 486 -1.62 -13.65 -30.93
CA PRO A 486 -0.31 -13.25 -30.46
C PRO A 486 -0.37 -12.60 -29.07
N ILE A 487 0.58 -12.97 -28.23
CA ILE A 487 0.80 -12.40 -26.90
C ILE A 487 2.28 -12.01 -26.82
N THR A 488 2.56 -10.75 -26.50
CA THR A 488 3.93 -10.28 -26.24
C THR A 488 4.09 -10.05 -24.74
N VAL A 489 5.14 -10.59 -24.13
CA VAL A 489 5.49 -10.33 -22.72
C VAL A 489 6.86 -9.68 -22.67
N ARG A 490 6.92 -8.47 -22.11
CA ARG A 490 8.14 -7.70 -21.89
C ARG A 490 8.45 -7.57 -20.41
N VAL A 491 9.73 -7.69 -20.07
CA VAL A 491 10.27 -7.61 -18.70
C VAL A 491 11.44 -6.66 -18.64
#